data_AF-A0A920T3E9-F1
#
_entry.id   AF-A0A920T3E9-F1
#
_cell.length_a   1.000
_cell.length_b   1.000
_cell.length_c   1.000
_cell.angle_alpha   90.00
_cell.angle_beta   90.00
_cell.angle_gamma   90.00
#
_symmetry.space_group_name_H-M   'P 1'
#
loop_
_entity.id
_entity.type
_entity.pdbx_description
1 polymer ?
#
loop_
_entity_poly.entity_id
_entity_poly.type
_entity_poly.pdbx_seq_one_letter_code
_entity_poly.pdbx_strand_id
1 'polypeptide(L)'
;MKRYIIILILFSLVWGQKKEPFSIDIRPRIIEDAKILVNVEIVNHVGRPVDYLEGFLSEFSGEQFLGEKRMVLIYHYEPALKTGFSTFKVRYI
;
A
#
# COMPACT_ATOMS: atom_id res chain seq x y z
N MET A 1 19.90 40.29 8.96
CA MET A 1 20.43 38.98 8.49
C MET A 1 19.93 37.80 9.34
N LYS A 2 20.11 37.77 10.67
CA LYS A 2 19.65 36.66 11.54
C LYS A 2 18.15 36.32 11.45
N ARG A 3 17.27 37.32 11.33
CA ARG A 3 15.80 37.11 11.23
C ARG A 3 15.37 36.37 9.96
N TYR A 4 16.06 36.57 8.83
CA TYR A 4 15.74 35.90 7.57
C TYR A 4 16.08 34.41 7.62
N ILE A 5 17.13 34.03 8.35
CA ILE A 5 17.51 32.62 8.57
C ILE A 5 16.42 31.90 9.37
N ILE A 6 15.86 32.54 10.41
CA ILE A 6 14.78 31.97 11.22
C ILE A 6 13.52 31.74 10.36
N ILE A 7 13.16 32.69 9.50
CA ILE A 7 12.01 32.56 8.58
C ILE A 7 12.23 31.42 7.59
N LEU A 8 13.45 31.26 7.07
CA LEU A 8 13.81 30.19 6.14
C LEU A 8 13.73 28.80 6.80
N ILE A 9 14.12 28.70 8.08
CA ILE A 9 13.98 27.47 8.87
C ILE A 9 12.50 27.15 9.16
N LEU A 10 11.66 28.15 9.41
CA LEU A 10 10.23 27.93 9.62
C LEU A 10 9.51 27.51 8.33
N PHE A 11 9.96 28.00 7.16
CA PHE A 11 9.41 27.60 5.86
C PHE A 11 9.73 26.15 5.47
N SER A 12 10.86 25.60 5.90
CA SER A 12 11.21 24.21 5.59
C SER A 12 10.31 23.18 6.31
N LEU A 13 9.70 23.56 7.43
CA LEU A 13 8.74 22.71 8.16
C LEU A 13 7.47 22.42 7.35
N VAL A 14 7.11 23.29 6.38
CA VAL A 14 5.91 23.12 5.54
C VAL A 14 6.13 22.08 4.43
N TRP A 15 7.36 21.91 3.96
CA TRP A 15 7.70 20.97 2.87
C TRP A 15 7.97 19.53 3.32
N GLY A 16 7.95 19.26 4.63
CA GLY A 16 8.24 17.94 5.20
C GLY A 16 7.06 16.97 5.24
N GLN A 17 5.96 17.24 4.51
CA GLN A 17 4.82 16.31 4.52
C GLN A 17 5.23 14.99 3.87
N LYS A 18 5.27 13.93 4.68
CA LYS A 18 5.50 12.57 4.20
C LYS A 18 4.35 12.17 3.27
N LYS A 19 4.66 12.01 1.99
CA LYS A 19 3.72 11.36 1.06
C LYS A 19 3.77 9.86 1.33
N GLU A 20 2.64 9.28 1.72
CA GLU A 20 2.48 7.83 1.81
C GLU A 20 2.89 7.21 0.46
N PRO A 21 3.87 6.30 0.41
CA PRO A 21 4.38 5.75 -0.85
C PRO A 21 3.34 4.91 -1.59
N PHE A 22 2.38 4.35 -0.85
CA PHE A 22 1.30 3.53 -1.36
C PHE A 22 -0.02 3.86 -0.64
N SER A 23 -1.13 3.81 -1.37
CA SER A 23 -2.46 3.71 -0.75
C SER A 23 -2.97 2.29 -0.95
N ILE A 24 -3.48 1.69 0.13
CA ILE A 24 -3.95 0.30 0.13
C ILE A 24 -5.43 0.31 0.52
N ASP A 25 -6.28 -0.26 -0.33
CA ASP A 25 -7.69 -0.51 -0.04
C ASP A 25 -7.93 -2.02 0.04
N ILE A 26 -8.52 -2.49 1.14
CA ILE A 26 -8.79 -3.90 1.40
C ILE A 26 -10.28 -4.08 1.55
N ARG A 27 -10.87 -4.84 0.62
CA ARG A 27 -12.31 -5.08 0.57
C ARG A 27 -12.60 -6.57 0.72
N PRO A 28 -12.97 -7.03 1.93
CA PRO A 28 -13.43 -8.40 2.12
C PRO A 28 -14.84 -8.59 1.54
N ARG A 29 -15.09 -9.77 0.98
CA ARG A 29 -16.37 -10.19 0.41
C ARG A 29 -16.64 -11.62 0.85
N ILE A 30 -17.79 -11.83 1.48
CA ILE A 30 -18.26 -13.18 1.81
C ILE A 30 -18.86 -13.79 0.53
N ILE A 31 -18.45 -15.01 0.22
CA ILE A 31 -19.04 -15.83 -0.85
C ILE A 31 -19.72 -17.07 -0.24
N GLU A 32 -20.38 -17.85 -1.09
CA GLU A 32 -21.03 -19.11 -0.70
C GLU A 32 -20.06 -20.04 0.04
N ASP A 33 -20.59 -20.87 0.94
CA ASP A 33 -19.86 -21.75 1.85
C ASP A 33 -18.96 -21.06 2.89
N ALA A 34 -19.29 -19.82 3.28
CA ALA A 34 -18.56 -19.04 4.30
C ALA A 34 -17.08 -18.77 3.97
N LYS A 35 -16.68 -18.88 2.70
CA LYS A 35 -15.33 -18.50 2.24
C LYS A 35 -15.24 -16.97 2.14
N ILE A 36 -14.08 -16.41 2.46
CA ILE A 36 -13.85 -14.96 2.39
C ILE A 36 -12.93 -14.68 1.19
N LEU A 37 -13.40 -13.83 0.29
CA LEU A 37 -12.59 -13.23 -0.76
C LEU A 37 -12.06 -11.89 -0.27
N VAL A 38 -10.77 -11.66 -0.37
CA VAL A 38 -10.16 -10.36 -0.07
C VAL A 38 -9.62 -9.74 -1.35
N ASN A 39 -10.19 -8.59 -1.70
CA ASN A 39 -9.67 -7.75 -2.78
C ASN A 39 -8.70 -6.74 -2.18
N VAL A 40 -7.47 -6.75 -2.65
CA VAL A 40 -6.45 -5.77 -2.25
C VAL A 40 -6.11 -4.93 -3.45
N GLU A 41 -6.38 -3.63 -3.34
CA GLU A 41 -6.04 -2.62 -4.33
C GLU A 41 -4.90 -1.76 -3.79
N ILE A 42 -3.87 -1.55 -4.61
CA ILE A 42 -2.71 -0.73 -4.25
C ILE A 42 -2.49 0.35 -5.31
N VAL A 43 -2.41 1.59 -4.86
CA VAL A 43 -2.04 2.76 -5.68
C VAL A 43 -0.59 3.11 -5.43
N ASN A 44 0.22 3.22 -6.49
CA ASN A 44 1.62 3.65 -6.38
C ASN A 44 1.70 5.18 -6.35
N HIS A 45 2.18 5.76 -5.25
CA HIS A 45 2.45 7.20 -5.13
C HIS A 45 3.94 7.54 -5.21
N VAL A 46 4.81 6.53 -5.26
CA VAL A 46 6.26 6.66 -5.40
C VAL A 46 6.54 7.30 -6.75
N GLY A 47 7.46 8.28 -6.80
CA GLY A 47 7.88 8.95 -8.04
C GLY A 47 8.66 8.09 -9.05
N ARG A 48 8.53 6.76 -8.97
CA ARG A 48 9.13 5.80 -9.91
C ARG A 48 8.20 4.59 -10.14
N PRO A 49 8.31 3.93 -11.30
CA PRO A 49 7.63 2.66 -11.54
C PRO A 49 8.04 1.58 -10.51
N VAL A 50 7.10 0.68 -10.21
CA VAL A 50 7.33 -0.47 -9.33
C VAL A 50 7.19 -1.75 -10.15
N ASP A 51 8.32 -2.45 -10.32
CA ASP A 51 8.43 -3.64 -11.19
C ASP A 51 8.14 -4.94 -10.43
N TYR A 52 8.09 -4.88 -9.10
CA TYR A 52 7.78 -6.00 -8.24
C TYR A 52 7.15 -5.49 -6.95
N LEU A 53 6.02 -6.06 -6.57
CA LEU A 53 5.34 -5.72 -5.33
C LEU A 53 4.75 -6.98 -4.71
N GLU A 54 5.14 -7.25 -3.49
CA GLU A 54 4.58 -8.31 -2.66
C GLU A 54 4.09 -7.74 -1.34
N GLY A 55 3.11 -8.43 -0.77
CA GLY A 55 2.57 -8.14 0.54
C GLY A 55 2.15 -9.44 1.22
N PHE A 56 1.64 -9.29 2.44
CA PHE A 56 1.21 -10.41 3.27
C PHE A 56 -0.18 -10.11 3.81
N LEU A 57 -1.04 -11.13 3.77
CA LEU A 57 -2.36 -11.09 4.40
C LEU A 57 -2.27 -11.92 5.68
N SER A 58 -2.31 -11.25 6.82
CA SER A 58 -2.32 -11.87 8.14
C SER A 58 -3.77 -12.10 8.59
N GLU A 59 -4.08 -13.33 8.98
CA GLU A 59 -5.40 -13.77 9.41
C GLU A 59 -5.48 -13.82 10.93
N PHE A 60 -6.54 -13.24 11.49
CA PHE A 60 -6.77 -13.20 12.93
C PHE A 60 -8.20 -13.65 13.26
N SER A 61 -8.35 -14.42 14.34
CA SER A 61 -9.63 -14.69 15.00
C SER A 61 -9.65 -13.96 16.33
N GLY A 62 -10.24 -12.77 16.37
CA GLY A 62 -10.09 -11.86 17.50
C GLY A 62 -8.64 -11.41 17.63
N GLU A 63 -8.01 -11.67 18.78
CA GLU A 63 -6.59 -11.37 19.02
C GLU A 63 -5.66 -12.53 18.64
N GLN A 64 -6.21 -13.70 18.29
CA GLN A 64 -5.41 -14.87 17.94
C GLN A 64 -4.97 -14.82 16.48
N PHE A 65 -3.65 -14.77 16.26
CA PHE A 65 -3.05 -14.96 14.93
C PHE A 65 -3.28 -16.39 14.44
N LEU A 66 -3.91 -16.53 13.29
CA LEU A 66 -4.20 -17.83 12.66
C LEU A 66 -3.13 -18.20 11.63
N GLY A 67 -2.57 -17.21 10.96
CA GLY A 67 -1.56 -17.44 9.94
C GLY A 67 -1.35 -16.23 9.06
N GLU A 68 -0.35 -16.33 8.19
CA GLU A 68 -0.04 -15.30 7.23
C GLU A 68 0.17 -15.93 5.87
N LYS A 69 -0.38 -15.30 4.83
CA LYS A 69 -0.26 -15.77 3.47
C LYS A 69 0.36 -14.68 2.60
N ARG A 70 1.52 -14.99 1.98
CA ARG A 70 2.22 -14.13 1.02
C ARG A 70 1.42 -13.94 -0.27
N MET A 71 1.26 -12.72 -0.73
CA MET A 71 0.54 -12.34 -1.95
C MET A 71 1.42 -11.45 -2.83
N VAL A 72 1.62 -11.85 -4.07
CA VAL A 72 2.34 -11.03 -5.06
C VAL A 72 1.32 -10.19 -5.82
N LEU A 73 1.47 -8.87 -5.75
CA LEU A 73 0.59 -7.89 -6.40
C LEU A 73 1.06 -7.55 -7.82
N ILE A 74 2.37 -7.53 -8.03
CA ILE A 74 3.02 -7.31 -9.33
C ILE A 74 4.17 -8.30 -9.44
N TYR A 75 4.15 -9.15 -10.47
CA TYR A 75 5.26 -10.01 -10.81
C TYR A 75 6.27 -9.30 -11.69
N HIS A 76 7.54 -9.74 -11.66
CA HIS A 76 8.62 -9.13 -12.44
C HIS A 76 8.42 -9.19 -13.97
N TYR A 77 7.57 -10.10 -14.46
CA TYR A 77 7.23 -10.22 -15.88
C TYR A 77 5.98 -9.41 -16.27
N GLU A 78 5.23 -8.87 -15.29
CA GLU A 78 4.09 -8.00 -15.55
C GLU A 78 4.59 -6.55 -15.81
N PRO A 79 3.81 -5.71 -16.50
CA PRO A 79 4.14 -4.30 -16.64
C PRO A 79 4.28 -3.59 -15.30
N ALA A 80 5.30 -2.75 -15.17
CA ALA A 80 5.54 -1.97 -13.97
C ALA A 80 4.36 -1.07 -13.59
N LEU A 81 4.01 -1.02 -12.31
CA LEU A 81 2.98 -0.13 -11.80
C LEU A 81 3.52 1.30 -11.77
N LYS A 82 3.04 2.12 -12.70
CA LYS A 82 3.40 3.52 -12.82
C LYS A 82 2.84 4.34 -11.66
N THR A 83 3.51 5.45 -11.34
CA THR A 83 3.03 6.41 -10.35
C THR A 83 1.65 6.94 -10.72
N GLY A 84 0.72 6.93 -9.76
CA GLY A 84 -0.67 7.35 -9.91
C GLY A 84 -1.63 6.26 -10.40
N PHE A 85 -1.13 5.07 -10.76
CA PHE A 85 -1.96 3.95 -11.18
C PHE A 85 -2.20 2.97 -10.03
N SER A 86 -3.28 2.19 -10.15
CA SER A 86 -3.60 1.11 -9.22
C SER A 86 -3.47 -0.28 -9.86
N THR A 87 -3.20 -1.26 -9.01
CA THR A 87 -3.33 -2.69 -9.33
C THR A 87 -4.24 -3.34 -8.30
N PHE A 88 -4.93 -4.40 -8.68
CA PHE A 88 -5.75 -5.20 -7.76
C PHE A 88 -5.41 -6.69 -7.87
N LYS A 89 -5.39 -7.37 -6.73
CA LYS A 89 -5.36 -8.83 -6.67
C LYS A 89 -6.44 -9.32 -5.72
N VAL A 90 -6.95 -10.50 -6.06
CA VAL A 90 -8.01 -11.18 -5.31
C VAL A 90 -7.41 -12.43 -4.69
N ARG A 91 -7.70 -12.67 -3.43
CA ARG A 91 -7.28 -13.89 -2.74
C ARG A 91 -8.39 -14.51 -1.92
N TYR A 92 -8.45 -15.83 -1.92
CA TYR A 92 -9.31 -16.63 -1.06
C TYR A 92 -8.63 -16.86 0.29
N ILE A 93 -9.36 -16.57 1.35
CA ILE A 93 -9.03 -16.86 2.74
C ILE A 93 -9.96 -17.97 3.24
#